data_AF-A0A3M5G149-F1
#
_entry.id   AF-A0A3M5G149-F1
#
_cell.length_a   1.000
_cell.length_b   1.000
_cell.length_c   1.000
_cell.angle_alpha   90.00
_cell.angle_beta   90.00
_cell.angle_gamma   90.00
#
_symmetry.space_group_name_H-M   'P 1'
#
loop_
_entity.id
_entity.type
_entity.pdbx_description
1 polymer ?
#
loop_
_entity_poly.entity_id
_entity_poly.type
_entity_poly.pdbx_seq_one_letter_code
_entity_poly.pdbx_strand_id
1 'polypeptide(L)'
;MSAIDYADGLNERKVSFALFRSALHQNDLSASMGWEKSIDKLATYLISPKTSKAYSDGLRDVYIDLTLHGNKMVRIYKFLGDYNTIIDLFKSEILEKGTIYDKRFPLPLEHDKLVTAPLKIHCVNYYESDDEISFVFCSKQYITERETLPLNSITDKVINDFGEFDEVIGVRNRAVQLFDVISINKINKTVQIRMDGLDIQRIKDIEKRLKYLDEKTFRSLEKKIDLAKNFEGPLNFFPAIKKLYDNPDGRVAEIGHTTTSAGVHTGKMRTRQLDFRQDQYHVGGAATVASLNAHMLSKCWDSPSKHGNVQLVIPGTVALTSAADPTIDIAYLLSCASDNDYNFLMTKLLASLQP
;
A
#
# COMPACT_ATOMS: atom_id res chain seq x y z
N MET A 1 -6.82 -19.80 17.50
CA MET A 1 -7.14 -18.64 16.66
C MET A 1 -8.55 -18.84 16.15
N SER A 2 -9.46 -17.94 16.52
CA SER A 2 -10.80 -17.88 15.95
C SER A 2 -10.74 -17.19 14.59
N ALA A 3 -11.65 -17.50 13.68
CA ALA A 3 -11.72 -16.83 12.39
C ALA A 3 -11.98 -15.31 12.51
N ILE A 4 -12.66 -14.89 13.59
CA ILE A 4 -12.91 -13.47 13.83
C ILE A 4 -11.63 -12.68 14.14
N ASP A 5 -10.60 -13.36 14.67
CA ASP A 5 -9.31 -12.74 15.00
C ASP A 5 -8.65 -12.14 13.75
N TYR A 6 -8.97 -12.65 12.55
CA TYR A 6 -8.52 -12.06 11.29
C TYR A 6 -9.12 -10.67 11.06
N ALA A 7 -10.42 -10.50 11.27
CA ALA A 7 -11.07 -9.20 11.13
C ALA A 7 -10.53 -8.21 12.18
N ASP A 8 -10.38 -8.65 13.43
CA ASP A 8 -9.81 -7.85 14.51
C ASP A 8 -8.36 -7.44 14.20
N GLY A 9 -7.55 -8.36 13.72
CA GLY A 9 -6.16 -8.08 13.34
C GLY A 9 -6.03 -7.03 12.24
N LEU A 10 -6.93 -7.02 11.24
CA LEU A 10 -6.95 -5.97 10.21
C LEU A 10 -7.36 -4.60 10.78
N ASN A 11 -8.32 -4.58 11.71
CA ASN A 11 -8.74 -3.36 12.40
C ASN A 11 -7.62 -2.80 13.29
N GLU A 12 -6.92 -3.65 14.04
CA GLU A 12 -5.76 -3.28 14.85
C GLU A 12 -4.62 -2.68 14.02
N ARG A 13 -4.40 -3.24 12.83
CA ARG A 13 -3.45 -2.72 11.81
C ARG A 13 -3.93 -1.44 11.12
N LYS A 14 -5.13 -0.95 11.46
CA LYS A 14 -5.75 0.26 10.89
C LYS A 14 -5.95 0.18 9.37
N VAL A 15 -6.28 -1.00 8.87
CA VAL A 15 -6.72 -1.13 7.47
C VAL A 15 -8.01 -0.31 7.28
N SER A 16 -8.11 0.37 6.14
CA SER A 16 -9.32 1.15 5.82
C SER A 16 -10.56 0.26 5.83
N PHE A 17 -11.62 0.69 6.53
CA PHE A 17 -12.88 -0.05 6.55
C PHE A 17 -13.48 -0.20 5.15
N ALA A 18 -13.31 0.81 4.28
CA ALA A 18 -13.81 0.73 2.90
C ALA A 18 -13.12 -0.40 2.13
N LEU A 19 -11.82 -0.57 2.33
CA LEU A 19 -11.04 -1.64 1.71
C LEU A 19 -11.43 -3.01 2.28
N PHE A 20 -11.51 -3.13 3.60
CA PHE A 20 -11.97 -4.35 4.27
C PHE A 20 -13.36 -4.78 3.79
N ARG A 21 -14.31 -3.84 3.73
CA ARG A 21 -15.67 -4.11 3.24
C ARG A 21 -15.67 -4.57 1.77
N SER A 22 -14.82 -3.98 0.94
CA SER A 22 -14.67 -4.42 -0.46
C SER A 22 -14.19 -5.86 -0.52
N ALA A 23 -13.18 -6.21 0.27
CA ALA A 23 -12.62 -7.56 0.34
C ALA A 23 -13.64 -8.59 0.85
N LEU A 24 -14.44 -8.24 1.87
CA LEU A 24 -15.55 -9.07 2.34
C LEU A 24 -16.53 -9.38 1.19
N HIS A 25 -16.98 -8.37 0.45
CA HIS A 25 -17.92 -8.58 -0.65
C HIS A 25 -17.32 -9.41 -1.80
N GLN A 26 -16.04 -9.23 -2.11
CA GLN A 26 -15.35 -10.04 -3.13
C GLN A 26 -15.24 -11.53 -2.73
N ASN A 27 -15.34 -11.83 -1.43
CA ASN A 27 -15.33 -13.20 -0.88
C ASN A 27 -16.74 -13.69 -0.48
N ASP A 28 -17.80 -13.07 -1.02
CA ASP A 28 -19.20 -13.40 -0.71
C ASP A 28 -19.56 -13.32 0.79
N LEU A 29 -18.80 -12.52 1.55
CA LEU A 29 -19.04 -12.29 2.97
C LEU A 29 -19.90 -11.06 3.22
N SER A 30 -20.75 -11.18 4.22
CA SER A 30 -21.59 -10.09 4.66
C SER A 30 -20.81 -9.00 5.40
N ALA A 31 -21.08 -7.74 5.06
CA ALA A 31 -20.61 -6.57 5.80
C ALA A 31 -21.78 -5.71 6.33
N SER A 32 -21.45 -4.80 7.25
CA SER A 32 -22.35 -3.76 7.80
C SER A 32 -21.74 -2.37 7.59
N MET A 33 -22.26 -1.36 8.29
CA MET A 33 -21.70 -0.01 8.31
C MET A 33 -20.73 0.14 9.49
N GLY A 34 -19.43 0.15 9.21
CA GLY A 34 -18.36 0.27 10.19
C GLY A 34 -17.81 -1.07 10.69
N TRP A 35 -16.65 -1.02 11.33
CA TRP A 35 -15.92 -2.20 11.83
C TRP A 35 -16.75 -3.01 12.83
N GLU A 36 -17.18 -2.39 13.94
CA GLU A 36 -17.90 -3.06 15.04
C GLU A 36 -19.12 -3.84 14.53
N LYS A 37 -20.04 -3.15 13.84
CA LYS A 37 -21.26 -3.77 13.29
C LYS A 37 -20.97 -4.86 12.25
N SER A 38 -19.82 -4.80 11.57
CA SER A 38 -19.44 -5.83 10.59
C SER A 38 -18.88 -7.06 11.30
N ILE A 39 -18.06 -6.86 12.33
CA ILE A 39 -17.52 -7.92 13.18
C ILE A 39 -18.66 -8.68 13.87
N ASP A 40 -19.63 -7.98 14.47
CA ASP A 40 -20.81 -8.60 15.10
C ASP A 40 -21.61 -9.46 14.12
N LYS A 41 -21.78 -8.94 12.89
CA LYS A 41 -22.50 -9.64 11.83
C LYS A 41 -21.74 -10.89 11.39
N LEU A 42 -20.42 -10.79 11.18
CA LEU A 42 -19.56 -11.92 10.84
C LEU A 42 -19.58 -13.00 11.93
N ALA A 43 -19.53 -12.61 13.21
CA ALA A 43 -19.59 -13.53 14.35
C ALA A 43 -20.87 -14.37 14.33
N THR A 44 -22.01 -13.79 13.94
CA THR A 44 -23.29 -14.50 13.81
C THR A 44 -23.20 -15.62 12.76
N TYR A 45 -22.56 -15.37 11.61
CA TYR A 45 -22.36 -16.37 10.56
C TYR A 45 -21.33 -17.43 10.91
N LEU A 46 -20.33 -17.09 11.74
CA LEU A 46 -19.30 -18.02 12.20
C LEU A 46 -19.81 -19.06 13.20
N ILE A 47 -20.88 -18.75 13.96
CA ILE A 47 -21.48 -19.70 14.91
C ILE A 47 -22.45 -20.66 14.21
N SER A 48 -23.04 -20.25 13.08
CA SER A 48 -23.99 -21.08 12.32
C SER A 48 -23.27 -22.24 11.62
N PRO A 49 -23.64 -23.52 11.88
CA PRO A 49 -23.01 -24.68 11.24
C PRO A 49 -23.10 -24.70 9.72
N LYS A 50 -24.08 -23.99 9.14
CA LYS A 50 -24.28 -23.93 7.68
C LYS A 50 -23.31 -23.00 6.97
N THR A 51 -22.79 -21.99 7.67
CA THR A 51 -22.02 -20.88 7.08
C THR A 51 -20.63 -20.74 7.68
N SER A 52 -20.37 -21.33 8.85
CA SER A 52 -19.15 -21.17 9.62
C SER A 52 -17.87 -21.45 8.82
N LYS A 53 -17.83 -22.56 8.08
CA LYS A 53 -16.67 -22.93 7.28
C LYS A 53 -16.39 -21.89 6.18
N ALA A 54 -17.38 -21.57 5.36
CA ALA A 54 -17.21 -20.60 4.26
C ALA A 54 -16.79 -19.21 4.77
N TYR A 55 -17.37 -18.75 5.88
CA TYR A 55 -16.99 -17.47 6.50
C TYR A 55 -15.59 -17.52 7.12
N SER A 56 -15.21 -18.65 7.71
CA SER A 56 -13.87 -18.84 8.27
C SER A 56 -12.81 -18.81 7.18
N ASP A 57 -13.01 -19.56 6.10
CA ASP A 57 -12.09 -19.63 4.97
C ASP A 57 -12.01 -18.25 4.28
N GLY A 58 -13.16 -17.63 3.98
CA GLY A 58 -13.19 -16.30 3.36
C GLY A 58 -12.55 -15.20 4.22
N LEU A 59 -12.69 -15.23 5.55
CA LEU A 59 -12.03 -14.23 6.41
C LEU A 59 -10.51 -14.40 6.43
N ARG A 60 -10.03 -15.65 6.37
CA ARG A 60 -8.62 -15.94 6.22
C ARG A 60 -8.09 -15.43 4.88
N ASP A 61 -8.83 -15.65 3.79
CA ASP A 61 -8.45 -15.19 2.45
C ASP A 61 -8.41 -13.66 2.38
N VAL A 62 -9.45 -12.98 2.90
CA VAL A 62 -9.47 -11.52 3.07
C VAL A 62 -8.26 -11.02 3.87
N TYR A 63 -7.89 -11.69 4.95
CA TYR A 63 -6.72 -11.30 5.74
C TYR A 63 -5.42 -11.38 4.95
N ILE A 64 -5.22 -12.51 4.25
CA ILE A 64 -4.02 -12.76 3.47
C ILE A 64 -3.94 -11.75 2.32
N ASP A 65 -5.03 -11.55 1.57
CA ASP A 65 -5.07 -10.61 0.46
C ASP A 65 -4.77 -9.19 0.90
N LEU A 66 -5.42 -8.69 1.95
CA LEU A 66 -5.15 -7.32 2.41
C LEU A 66 -3.74 -7.17 3.01
N THR A 67 -3.13 -8.26 3.48
CA THR A 67 -1.73 -8.29 3.90
C THR A 67 -0.78 -8.20 2.73
N LEU A 68 -1.00 -8.97 1.67
CA LEU A 68 -0.09 -9.10 0.53
C LEU A 68 -0.31 -8.04 -0.55
N HIS A 69 -1.56 -7.61 -0.74
CA HIS A 69 -2.04 -6.95 -1.95
C HIS A 69 -2.81 -5.66 -1.69
N GLY A 70 -3.06 -5.28 -0.43
CA GLY A 70 -3.82 -4.07 -0.04
C GLY A 70 -3.27 -2.73 -0.57
N ASN A 71 -3.48 -1.65 0.17
CA ASN A 71 -2.87 -0.36 -0.19
C ASN A 71 -1.34 -0.43 -0.02
N LYS A 72 -0.59 -0.52 -1.14
CA LYS A 72 0.87 -0.70 -1.12
C LYS A 72 1.59 0.39 -1.89
N MET A 73 2.69 0.87 -1.32
CA MET A 73 3.73 1.56 -2.09
C MET A 73 4.67 0.48 -2.62
N VAL A 74 4.93 0.48 -3.92
CA VAL A 74 5.72 -0.56 -4.58
C VAL A 74 6.97 0.03 -5.20
N ARG A 75 8.10 -0.66 -5.01
CA ARG A 75 9.31 -0.54 -5.82
C ARG A 75 9.57 -1.86 -6.50
N ILE A 76 9.92 -1.83 -7.79
CA ILE A 76 10.05 -3.03 -8.62
C ILE A 76 11.47 -3.09 -9.17
N TYR A 77 12.10 -4.24 -9.03
CA TYR A 77 13.36 -4.60 -9.65
C TYR A 77 13.12 -5.65 -10.72
N LYS A 78 13.79 -5.53 -11.86
CA LYS A 78 13.83 -6.61 -12.84
C LYS A 78 14.88 -7.64 -12.42
N PHE A 79 14.47 -8.89 -12.40
CA PHE A 79 15.30 -10.01 -11.96
C PHE A 79 15.74 -10.84 -13.16
N LEU A 80 17.05 -11.07 -13.24
CA LEU A 80 17.74 -11.76 -14.32
C LEU A 80 18.31 -13.12 -13.87
N GLY A 81 18.32 -13.37 -12.56
CA GLY A 81 18.91 -14.57 -11.96
C GLY A 81 18.01 -15.80 -12.02
N ASP A 82 18.47 -16.86 -11.35
CA ASP A 82 17.71 -18.08 -11.15
C ASP A 82 16.70 -17.94 -9.99
N TYR A 83 15.43 -18.27 -10.25
CA TYR A 83 14.34 -18.09 -9.29
C TYR A 83 14.48 -19.01 -8.07
N ASN A 84 14.83 -20.27 -8.28
CA ASN A 84 14.94 -21.21 -7.16
C ASN A 84 16.08 -20.78 -6.24
N THR A 85 17.21 -20.36 -6.81
CA THR A 85 18.37 -19.84 -6.07
C THR A 85 17.99 -18.63 -5.22
N ILE A 86 17.32 -17.61 -5.78
CA ILE A 86 16.95 -16.43 -4.98
C ILE A 86 15.92 -16.78 -3.90
N ILE A 87 14.98 -17.67 -4.19
CA ILE A 87 13.97 -18.14 -3.22
C ILE A 87 14.65 -18.87 -2.05
N ASP A 88 15.58 -19.76 -2.35
CA ASP A 88 16.35 -20.49 -1.33
C ASP A 88 17.20 -19.55 -0.48
N LEU A 89 17.79 -18.51 -1.09
CA LEU A 89 18.50 -17.46 -0.37
C LEU A 89 17.59 -16.66 0.56
N PHE A 90 16.38 -16.29 0.12
CA PHE A 90 15.43 -15.64 1.02
C PHE A 90 15.00 -16.55 2.18
N LYS A 91 14.73 -17.84 1.89
CA LYS A 91 14.35 -18.83 2.91
C LYS A 91 15.48 -19.10 3.91
N SER A 92 16.74 -19.04 3.51
CA SER A 92 17.90 -19.37 4.36
C SER A 92 18.56 -18.17 5.05
N GLU A 93 18.64 -17.02 4.38
CA GLU A 93 19.42 -15.85 4.86
C GLU A 93 18.54 -14.70 5.36
N ILE A 94 17.27 -14.65 4.94
CA ILE A 94 16.38 -13.51 5.23
C ILE A 94 15.25 -13.91 6.18
N LEU A 95 14.66 -15.09 6.02
CA LEU A 95 13.61 -15.59 6.89
C LEU A 95 14.14 -15.85 8.31
N GLU A 96 13.58 -15.14 9.28
CA GLU A 96 13.95 -15.22 10.69
C GLU A 96 12.91 -16.08 11.45
N LYS A 97 13.37 -16.93 12.38
CA LYS A 97 12.53 -17.73 13.29
C LYS A 97 12.87 -17.45 14.75
N GLY A 98 11.90 -17.64 15.65
CA GLY A 98 12.03 -17.37 17.10
C GLY A 98 11.86 -15.90 17.51
N THR A 99 11.61 -15.00 16.56
CA THR A 99 11.27 -13.59 16.78
C THR A 99 9.94 -13.45 17.52
N ILE A 100 9.69 -12.29 18.13
CA ILE A 100 8.39 -12.08 18.78
C ILE A 100 7.24 -12.05 17.76
N TYR A 101 7.53 -11.62 16.53
CA TYR A 101 6.54 -11.45 15.47
C TYR A 101 6.13 -12.80 14.87
N ASP A 102 7.07 -13.72 14.64
CA ASP A 102 6.72 -15.05 14.11
C ASP A 102 5.86 -15.88 15.04
N LYS A 103 5.98 -15.69 16.36
CA LYS A 103 5.20 -16.41 17.36
C LYS A 103 3.71 -16.09 17.30
N ARG A 104 3.33 -14.91 16.81
CA ARG A 104 1.94 -14.45 16.71
C ARG A 104 1.41 -14.41 15.28
N PHE A 105 2.31 -14.49 14.30
CA PHE A 105 1.94 -14.50 12.88
C PHE A 105 0.86 -15.58 12.59
N PRO A 106 -0.15 -15.29 11.75
CA PRO A 106 -0.32 -14.11 10.90
C PRO A 106 -0.84 -12.85 11.58
N LEU A 107 -1.29 -12.93 12.83
CA LEU A 107 -1.91 -11.80 13.54
C LEU A 107 -0.86 -10.78 14.03
N PRO A 108 -1.24 -9.50 14.18
CA PRO A 108 -0.40 -8.54 14.87
C PRO A 108 -0.18 -8.93 16.34
N LEU A 109 0.88 -8.39 16.94
CA LEU A 109 1.09 -8.44 18.38
C LEU A 109 -0.01 -7.67 19.11
N GLU A 110 -0.44 -8.22 20.25
CA GLU A 110 -1.26 -7.49 21.22
C GLU A 110 -0.56 -6.21 21.67
N HIS A 111 -1.35 -5.20 22.06
CA HIS A 111 -0.85 -3.84 22.29
C HIS A 111 0.33 -3.75 23.28
N ASP A 112 0.25 -4.46 24.41
CA ASP A 112 1.29 -4.46 25.46
C ASP A 112 2.63 -5.02 24.94
N LYS A 113 2.57 -6.09 24.14
CA LYS A 113 3.73 -6.70 23.48
C LYS A 113 4.24 -5.83 22.35
N LEU A 114 3.35 -5.21 21.59
CA LEU A 114 3.72 -4.32 20.50
C LEU A 114 4.45 -3.08 21.00
N VAL A 115 3.99 -2.44 22.09
CA VAL A 115 4.66 -1.24 22.63
C VAL A 115 6.12 -1.54 23.02
N THR A 116 6.39 -2.73 23.56
CA THR A 116 7.72 -3.17 24.01
C THR A 116 8.56 -3.86 22.93
N ALA A 117 7.97 -4.18 21.78
CA ALA A 117 8.65 -4.81 20.65
C ALA A 117 9.83 -3.97 20.10
N PRO A 118 10.88 -4.59 19.52
CA PRO A 118 11.94 -3.85 18.87
C PRO A 118 11.44 -3.13 17.60
N LEU A 119 12.09 -2.04 17.20
CA LEU A 119 11.82 -1.36 15.93
C LEU A 119 12.42 -2.08 14.70
N LYS A 120 13.16 -3.18 14.93
CA LYS A 120 13.79 -3.96 13.87
C LYS A 120 12.72 -4.61 12.99
N ILE A 121 12.97 -4.63 11.68
CA ILE A 121 12.13 -5.34 10.70
C ILE A 121 12.61 -6.78 10.61
N HIS A 122 11.68 -7.73 10.71
CA HIS A 122 11.95 -9.17 10.62
C HIS A 122 11.10 -9.81 9.52
N CYS A 123 11.71 -10.62 8.65
CA CYS A 123 10.96 -11.50 7.76
C CYS A 123 10.51 -12.72 8.58
N VAL A 124 9.20 -12.94 8.72
CA VAL A 124 8.68 -13.94 9.68
C VAL A 124 8.04 -15.15 9.00
N ASN A 125 7.50 -14.94 7.81
CA ASN A 125 6.83 -15.98 7.06
C ASN A 125 6.83 -15.67 5.57
N TYR A 126 6.32 -16.59 4.77
CA TYR A 126 6.06 -16.38 3.35
C TYR A 126 4.78 -17.10 2.92
N TYR A 127 4.20 -16.63 1.82
CA TYR A 127 3.14 -17.30 1.08
C TYR A 127 3.67 -17.64 -0.30
N GLU A 128 3.37 -18.85 -0.77
CA GLU A 128 3.88 -19.38 -2.03
C GLU A 128 2.69 -19.81 -2.90
N SER A 129 2.67 -19.33 -4.13
CA SER A 129 1.84 -19.82 -5.23
C SER A 129 2.75 -20.35 -6.35
N ASP A 130 2.16 -20.86 -7.42
CA ASP A 130 2.94 -21.44 -8.52
C ASP A 130 3.91 -20.42 -9.15
N ASP A 131 3.45 -19.17 -9.29
CA ASP A 131 4.14 -18.12 -10.03
C ASP A 131 4.82 -17.05 -9.16
N GLU A 132 4.49 -17.02 -7.87
CA GLU A 132 4.94 -15.97 -6.97
C GLU A 132 5.21 -16.50 -5.56
N ILE A 133 6.25 -15.98 -4.91
CA ILE A 133 6.46 -16.15 -3.47
C ILE A 133 6.62 -14.80 -2.80
N SER A 134 5.80 -14.58 -1.77
CA SER A 134 5.71 -13.33 -1.02
C SER A 134 6.21 -13.52 0.40
N PHE A 135 7.37 -12.98 0.71
CA PHE A 135 7.98 -12.95 2.04
C PHE A 135 7.42 -11.77 2.84
N VAL A 136 6.89 -12.05 4.04
CA VAL A 136 6.22 -11.05 4.88
C VAL A 136 7.14 -10.57 5.99
N PHE A 137 7.31 -9.26 6.04
CA PHE A 137 8.15 -8.54 6.99
C PHE A 137 7.30 -7.79 7.99
N CYS A 138 7.48 -8.11 9.26
CA CYS A 138 6.80 -7.42 10.36
C CYS A 138 7.74 -6.41 11.02
N SER A 139 7.19 -5.24 11.35
CA SER A 139 7.89 -4.24 12.16
C SER A 139 6.93 -3.39 12.99
N LYS A 140 7.40 -2.95 14.16
CA LYS A 140 6.75 -1.89 14.93
C LYS A 140 7.09 -0.54 14.33
N GLN A 141 6.08 0.27 14.07
CA GLN A 141 6.22 1.68 13.71
C GLN A 141 5.40 2.55 14.66
N TYR A 142 5.67 3.85 14.65
CA TYR A 142 4.85 4.84 15.34
C TYR A 142 4.06 5.66 14.33
N ILE A 143 2.80 5.90 14.65
CA ILE A 143 1.96 6.90 13.97
C ILE A 143 1.61 8.01 14.94
N THR A 144 1.49 9.23 14.42
CA THR A 144 1.05 10.38 15.21
C THR A 144 -0.46 10.50 15.10
N GLU A 145 -1.16 10.31 16.21
CA GLU A 145 -2.58 10.62 16.34
C GLU A 145 -2.74 12.03 16.92
N ARG A 146 -3.65 12.81 16.33
CA ARG A 146 -4.07 14.12 16.84
C ARG A 146 -5.52 14.03 17.25
N GLU A 147 -5.82 14.49 18.45
CA GLU A 147 -7.17 14.47 19.01
C GLU A 147 -7.45 15.83 19.63
N THR A 148 -8.55 16.46 19.21
CA THR A 148 -9.04 17.68 19.86
C THR A 148 -9.58 17.31 21.24
N LEU A 149 -8.95 17.86 22.27
CA LEU A 149 -9.35 17.62 23.65
C LEU A 149 -10.53 18.54 23.98
N PRO A 150 -11.55 18.04 24.71
CA PRO A 150 -12.64 18.88 25.18
C PRO A 150 -12.11 20.03 26.04
N LEU A 151 -12.47 21.28 25.75
CA LEU A 151 -11.99 22.44 26.53
C LEU A 151 -12.39 22.36 28.01
N ASN A 152 -13.52 21.70 28.31
CA ASN A 152 -13.96 21.45 29.69
C ASN A 152 -13.10 20.42 30.45
N SER A 153 -12.14 19.77 29.78
CA SER A 153 -11.13 18.90 30.42
C SER A 153 -9.86 19.66 30.84
N ILE A 154 -9.77 20.95 30.53
CA ILE A 154 -8.63 21.81 30.87
C ILE A 154 -8.86 22.39 32.27
N THR A 155 -7.87 22.23 33.16
CA THR A 155 -7.94 22.77 34.52
C THR A 155 -7.69 24.28 34.54
N ASP A 156 -8.27 25.00 35.51
CA ASP A 156 -8.02 26.44 35.74
C ASP A 156 -6.52 26.79 35.81
N LYS A 157 -5.69 25.88 36.31
CA LYS A 157 -4.23 26.05 36.33
C LYS A 157 -3.63 26.26 34.94
N VAL A 158 -4.06 25.47 33.95
CA VAL A 158 -3.57 25.56 32.57
C VAL A 158 -4.05 26.86 31.91
N ILE A 159 -5.28 27.27 32.21
CA ILE A 159 -5.84 28.55 31.74
C ILE A 159 -5.07 29.73 32.34
N ASN A 160 -4.72 29.67 33.62
CA ASN A 160 -3.93 30.72 34.26
C ASN A 160 -2.50 30.81 33.71
N ASP A 161 -1.87 29.68 33.39
CA ASP A 161 -0.48 29.64 32.91
C ASP A 161 -0.35 30.04 31.43
N PHE A 162 -1.37 29.78 30.60
CA PHE A 162 -1.27 29.93 29.15
C PHE A 162 -2.41 30.74 28.48
N GLY A 163 -3.41 31.16 29.24
CA GLY A 163 -4.59 31.87 28.75
C GLY A 163 -5.73 30.95 28.31
N GLU A 164 -6.79 31.57 27.78
CA GLU A 164 -7.92 30.85 27.17
C GLU A 164 -7.55 30.34 25.77
N PHE A 165 -8.07 29.16 25.41
CA PHE A 165 -7.82 28.51 24.13
C PHE A 165 -9.12 28.31 23.35
N ASP A 166 -9.11 28.61 22.05
CA ASP A 166 -10.20 28.23 21.14
C ASP A 166 -10.22 26.72 20.86
N GLU A 167 -9.02 26.09 20.85
CA GLU A 167 -8.84 24.65 20.63
C GLU A 167 -7.60 24.14 21.36
N VAL A 168 -7.68 22.95 21.94
CA VAL A 168 -6.51 22.21 22.46
C VAL A 168 -6.39 20.88 21.75
N ILE A 169 -5.20 20.61 21.21
CA ILE A 169 -4.92 19.39 20.43
C ILE A 169 -3.92 18.54 21.20
N GLY A 170 -4.36 17.37 21.63
CA GLY A 170 -3.50 16.30 22.11
C GLY A 170 -2.78 15.63 20.94
N VAL A 171 -1.46 15.48 21.05
CA VAL A 171 -0.65 14.74 20.07
C VAL A 171 -0.04 13.54 20.78
N ARG A 172 -0.32 12.33 20.29
CA ARG A 172 0.27 11.09 20.83
C ARG A 172 0.87 10.22 19.75
N ASN A 173 1.94 9.52 20.11
CA ASN A 173 2.52 8.49 19.25
C ASN A 173 1.94 7.14 19.63
N ARG A 174 1.28 6.48 18.69
CA ARG A 174 0.73 5.14 18.86
C ARG A 174 1.60 4.12 18.13
N ALA A 175 1.93 3.03 18.80
CA ALA A 175 2.58 1.90 18.16
C ALA A 175 1.60 1.15 17.27
N VAL A 176 2.02 0.86 16.04
CA VAL A 176 1.30 0.02 15.07
C VAL A 176 2.26 -1.02 14.50
N GLN A 177 1.74 -2.19 14.13
CA GLN A 177 2.51 -3.21 13.43
C GLN A 177 2.18 -3.17 11.94
N LEU A 178 3.21 -3.10 11.11
CA LEU A 178 3.09 -3.11 9.66
C LEU A 178 3.59 -4.41 9.05
N PHE A 179 3.02 -4.76 7.90
CA PHE A 179 3.28 -6.00 7.18
C PHE A 179 3.74 -5.65 5.76
N ASP A 180 5.03 -5.29 5.66
CA ASP A 180 5.69 -5.06 4.38
C ASP A 180 5.95 -6.43 3.70
N VAL A 181 6.03 -6.46 2.38
CA VAL A 181 6.18 -7.71 1.61
C VAL A 181 7.29 -7.57 0.58
N ILE A 182 8.17 -8.56 0.50
CA ILE A 182 9.04 -8.72 -0.67
C ILE A 182 8.55 -9.91 -1.46
N SER A 183 8.14 -9.67 -2.69
CA SER A 183 7.56 -10.67 -3.57
C SER A 183 8.44 -10.94 -4.78
N ILE A 184 8.65 -12.22 -5.08
CA ILE A 184 9.45 -12.70 -6.21
C ILE A 184 8.49 -13.34 -7.22
N ASN A 185 8.34 -12.71 -8.38
CA ASN A 185 7.38 -13.12 -9.40
C ASN A 185 8.11 -13.71 -10.61
N LYS A 186 7.83 -14.98 -10.90
CA LYS A 186 8.49 -15.77 -11.96
C LYS A 186 8.05 -15.34 -13.36
N ILE A 187 6.76 -15.05 -13.54
CA ILE A 187 6.18 -14.68 -14.84
C ILE A 187 6.72 -13.33 -15.32
N ASN A 188 6.60 -12.30 -14.48
CA ASN A 188 6.98 -10.93 -14.82
C ASN A 188 8.48 -10.70 -14.72
N LYS A 189 9.22 -11.66 -14.18
CA LYS A 189 10.64 -11.55 -13.87
C LYS A 189 10.99 -10.36 -12.98
N THR A 190 10.28 -10.26 -11.86
CA THR A 190 10.42 -9.11 -10.96
C THR A 190 10.61 -9.52 -9.51
N VAL A 191 11.34 -8.68 -8.77
CA VAL A 191 11.30 -8.63 -7.30
C VAL A 191 10.65 -7.31 -6.89
N GLN A 192 9.61 -7.38 -6.09
CA GLN A 192 8.79 -6.24 -5.68
C GLN A 192 8.93 -6.04 -4.18
N ILE A 193 9.27 -4.82 -3.76
CA ILE A 193 9.15 -4.42 -2.35
C ILE A 193 7.84 -3.65 -2.21
N ARG A 194 6.88 -4.23 -1.49
CA ARG A 194 5.52 -3.70 -1.25
C ARG A 194 5.43 -3.22 0.20
N MET A 195 5.42 -1.91 0.39
CA MET A 195 5.38 -1.28 1.70
C MET A 195 3.95 -1.03 2.16
N ASP A 196 3.66 -1.39 3.40
CA ASP A 196 2.37 -1.19 4.08
C ASP A 196 2.27 0.20 4.72
N GLY A 197 1.07 0.55 5.19
CA GLY A 197 0.85 1.75 6.02
C GLY A 197 0.60 3.05 5.24
N LEU A 198 0.29 2.98 3.94
CA LEU A 198 -0.09 4.16 3.13
C LEU A 198 -1.27 4.94 3.70
N ASP A 199 -2.18 4.27 4.42
CA ASP A 199 -3.37 4.90 5.01
C ASP A 199 -3.08 5.64 6.32
N ILE A 200 -1.97 5.32 7.01
CA ILE A 200 -1.74 5.75 8.40
C ILE A 200 -0.39 6.39 8.66
N GLN A 201 0.57 6.25 7.74
CA GLN A 201 1.90 6.84 7.86
C GLN A 201 2.12 7.97 6.87
N ARG A 202 3.04 8.87 7.22
CA ARG A 202 3.52 9.88 6.28
C ARG A 202 4.36 9.19 5.21
N ILE A 203 4.22 9.62 3.97
CA ILE A 203 4.96 9.06 2.82
C ILE A 203 6.47 9.01 3.08
N LYS A 204 7.06 10.07 3.66
CA LYS A 204 8.49 10.13 4.00
C LYS A 204 8.94 9.02 4.96
N ASP A 205 8.07 8.61 5.90
CA ASP A 205 8.38 7.55 6.85
C ASP A 205 8.35 6.17 6.16
N ILE A 206 7.43 5.99 5.21
CA ILE A 206 7.35 4.79 4.37
C ILE A 206 8.59 4.70 3.46
N GLU A 207 8.98 5.80 2.80
CA GLU A 207 10.18 5.85 1.94
C GLU A 207 11.47 5.57 2.72
N LYS A 208 11.59 6.10 3.95
CA LYS A 208 12.71 5.78 4.84
C LYS A 208 12.76 4.29 5.18
N ARG A 209 11.61 3.69 5.46
CA ARG A 209 11.51 2.24 5.75
C ARG A 209 11.80 1.41 4.51
N LEU A 210 11.31 1.82 3.35
CA LEU A 210 11.61 1.20 2.05
C LEU A 210 13.12 1.16 1.83
N LYS A 211 13.81 2.30 1.94
CA LYS A 211 15.27 2.37 1.80
C LYS A 211 15.98 1.44 2.79
N TYR A 212 15.55 1.40 4.05
CA TYR A 212 16.14 0.49 5.02
C TYR A 212 15.95 -0.99 4.65
N LEU A 213 14.73 -1.37 4.26
CA LEU A 213 14.40 -2.75 3.89
C LEU A 213 15.14 -3.18 2.62
N ASP A 214 15.21 -2.28 1.65
CA ASP A 214 15.96 -2.43 0.41
C ASP A 214 17.45 -2.69 0.68
N GLU A 215 18.11 -1.78 1.40
CA GLU A 215 19.52 -1.95 1.75
C GLU A 215 19.77 -3.16 2.65
N LYS A 216 18.86 -3.50 3.58
CA LYS A 216 18.99 -4.71 4.42
C LYS A 216 18.96 -5.96 3.55
N THR A 217 18.02 -6.03 2.61
CA THR A 217 17.80 -7.18 1.73
C THR A 217 18.99 -7.38 0.80
N PHE A 218 19.35 -6.35 0.03
CA PHE A 218 20.45 -6.46 -0.94
C PHE A 218 21.81 -6.67 -0.26
N ARG A 219 22.06 -6.09 0.93
CA ARG A 219 23.28 -6.40 1.72
C ARG A 219 23.35 -7.85 2.23
N SER A 220 22.21 -8.51 2.44
CA SER A 220 22.22 -9.94 2.76
C SER A 220 22.53 -10.77 1.52
N LEU A 221 21.95 -10.40 0.36
CA LEU A 221 22.09 -11.13 -0.90
C LEU A 221 23.48 -10.97 -1.54
N GLU A 222 24.11 -9.79 -1.47
CA GLU A 222 25.42 -9.50 -2.08
C GLU A 222 26.54 -10.41 -1.54
N LYS A 223 26.36 -10.98 -0.34
CA LYS A 223 27.29 -11.93 0.26
C LYS A 223 27.29 -13.30 -0.43
N LYS A 224 26.27 -13.58 -1.23
CA LYS A 224 25.99 -14.90 -1.81
C LYS A 224 25.90 -14.87 -3.33
N ILE A 225 25.44 -13.75 -3.90
CA ILE A 225 25.27 -13.57 -5.35
C ILE A 225 25.81 -12.22 -5.82
N ASP A 226 26.21 -12.18 -7.09
CA ASP A 226 26.59 -10.94 -7.77
C ASP A 226 25.31 -10.18 -8.16
N LEU A 227 24.99 -9.12 -7.40
CA LEU A 227 23.75 -8.35 -7.60
C LEU A 227 23.66 -7.76 -9.01
N ALA A 228 24.75 -7.28 -9.59
CA ALA A 228 24.75 -6.64 -10.90
C ALA A 228 24.41 -7.62 -12.04
N LYS A 229 24.65 -8.93 -11.85
CA LYS A 229 24.26 -9.97 -12.80
C LYS A 229 22.83 -10.46 -12.61
N ASN A 230 22.27 -10.29 -11.42
CA ASN A 230 20.98 -10.87 -11.05
C ASN A 230 19.84 -9.85 -11.02
N PHE A 231 20.16 -8.56 -10.88
CA PHE A 231 19.17 -7.48 -10.79
C PHE A 231 19.53 -6.35 -11.73
N GLU A 232 18.55 -5.89 -12.49
CA GLU A 232 18.59 -4.51 -12.98
C GLU A 232 18.14 -3.59 -11.84
N GLY A 233 18.58 -2.33 -11.86
CA GLY A 233 18.15 -1.33 -10.88
C GLY A 233 16.63 -1.17 -10.82
N PRO A 234 16.12 -0.33 -9.89
CA PRO A 234 14.70 -0.06 -9.79
C PRO A 234 14.12 0.41 -11.14
N LEU A 235 12.94 -0.12 -11.50
CA LEU A 235 12.26 0.31 -12.72
C LEU A 235 11.86 1.78 -12.63
N ASN A 236 12.13 2.54 -13.69
CA ASN A 236 11.70 3.93 -13.81
C ASN A 236 10.27 4.01 -14.36
N PHE A 237 9.34 4.51 -13.54
CA PHE A 237 7.93 4.69 -13.87
C PHE A 237 7.61 6.05 -14.51
N PHE A 238 8.56 6.97 -14.64
CA PHE A 238 8.32 8.25 -15.30
C PHE A 238 7.77 8.09 -16.74
N PRO A 239 8.30 7.20 -17.61
CA PRO A 239 7.77 6.99 -18.95
C PRO A 239 6.31 6.48 -19.00
N ALA A 240 5.86 5.78 -17.95
CA ALA A 240 4.51 5.25 -17.87
C ALA A 240 3.45 6.35 -17.76
N ILE A 241 3.78 7.53 -17.21
CA ILE A 241 2.84 8.63 -16.97
C ILE A 241 2.11 9.02 -18.26
N LYS A 242 2.87 9.29 -19.34
CA LYS A 242 2.27 9.70 -20.61
C LYS A 242 1.43 8.58 -21.23
N LYS A 243 1.96 7.36 -21.27
CA LYS A 243 1.26 6.19 -21.84
C LYS A 243 -0.05 5.90 -21.11
N LEU A 244 -0.06 5.98 -19.78
CA LEU A 244 -1.26 5.79 -18.97
C LEU A 244 -2.26 6.94 -19.16
N TYR A 245 -1.79 8.18 -19.26
CA TYR A 245 -2.66 9.33 -19.53
C TYR A 245 -3.33 9.24 -20.90
N ASP A 246 -2.57 8.91 -21.95
CA ASP A 246 -3.06 8.83 -23.32
C ASP A 246 -3.99 7.62 -23.55
N ASN A 247 -3.81 6.52 -22.80
CA ASN A 247 -4.65 5.33 -22.95
C ASN A 247 -6.09 5.60 -22.50
N PRO A 248 -7.11 5.47 -23.38
CA PRO A 248 -8.50 5.82 -23.06
C PRO A 248 -9.13 4.93 -21.98
N ASP A 249 -8.56 3.75 -21.71
CA ASP A 249 -9.07 2.85 -20.66
C ASP A 249 -9.07 3.52 -19.28
N GLY A 250 -10.02 3.16 -18.40
CA GLY A 250 -10.10 3.77 -17.07
C GLY A 250 -10.33 5.29 -17.08
N ARG A 251 -10.08 5.93 -15.94
CA ARG A 251 -10.36 7.36 -15.70
C ARG A 251 -9.17 8.02 -15.04
N VAL A 252 -8.71 9.16 -15.56
CA VAL A 252 -7.67 9.95 -14.88
C VAL A 252 -8.30 10.68 -13.71
N ALA A 253 -7.88 10.38 -12.50
CA ALA A 253 -8.41 11.00 -11.29
C ALA A 253 -7.62 12.25 -10.90
N GLU A 254 -6.32 12.26 -11.16
CA GLU A 254 -5.42 13.36 -10.82
C GLU A 254 -4.24 13.43 -11.80
N ILE A 255 -3.80 14.64 -12.14
CA ILE A 255 -2.60 14.86 -12.94
C ILE A 255 -1.87 16.11 -12.46
N GLY A 256 -0.55 16.02 -12.41
CA GLY A 256 0.36 17.16 -12.28
C GLY A 256 1.13 17.35 -13.57
N HIS A 257 1.12 18.54 -14.17
CA HIS A 257 1.85 18.85 -15.39
C HIS A 257 2.38 20.27 -15.41
N THR A 258 3.37 20.51 -16.28
CA THR A 258 3.81 21.86 -16.64
C THR A 258 3.44 22.19 -18.08
N THR A 259 3.30 23.48 -18.35
CA THR A 259 3.08 24.04 -19.70
C THR A 259 4.37 24.59 -20.28
N THR A 260 4.38 24.80 -21.61
CA THR A 260 5.49 25.47 -22.31
C THR A 260 5.74 26.89 -21.82
N SER A 261 4.74 27.53 -21.20
CA SER A 261 4.84 28.85 -20.56
C SER A 261 5.32 28.80 -19.11
N ALA A 262 5.89 27.68 -18.66
CA ALA A 262 6.37 27.43 -17.30
C ALA A 262 5.30 27.45 -16.19
N GLY A 263 4.01 27.43 -16.55
CA GLY A 263 2.92 27.27 -15.59
C GLY A 263 2.88 25.86 -15.02
N VAL A 264 2.71 25.74 -13.70
CA VAL A 264 2.56 24.46 -12.99
C VAL A 264 1.09 24.27 -12.64
N HIS A 265 0.51 23.16 -13.07
CA HIS A 265 -0.90 22.86 -12.84
C HIS A 265 -1.05 21.48 -12.20
N THR A 266 -1.93 21.42 -11.21
CA THR A 266 -2.39 20.17 -10.61
C THR A 266 -3.90 20.17 -10.66
N GLY A 267 -4.46 19.13 -11.25
CA GLY A 267 -5.90 18.96 -11.39
C GLY A 267 -6.33 17.62 -10.83
N LYS A 268 -7.43 17.62 -10.08
CA LYS A 268 -7.99 16.43 -9.43
C LYS A 268 -9.49 16.44 -9.53
N MET A 269 -10.07 15.35 -10.01
CA MET A 269 -11.51 15.17 -9.97
C MET A 269 -11.96 14.84 -8.55
N ARG A 270 -12.90 15.63 -8.02
CA ARG A 270 -13.52 15.36 -6.72
C ARG A 270 -14.28 14.03 -6.72
N THR A 271 -14.91 13.70 -7.85
CA THR A 271 -15.73 12.50 -8.02
C THR A 271 -14.96 11.44 -8.79
N ARG A 272 -14.81 10.24 -8.21
CA ARG A 272 -14.06 9.10 -8.80
C ARG A 272 -14.66 8.53 -10.09
N GLN A 273 -15.88 8.94 -10.44
CA GLN A 273 -16.60 8.53 -11.66
C GLN A 273 -16.30 9.43 -12.86
N LEU A 274 -15.70 10.59 -12.64
CA LEU A 274 -15.36 11.52 -13.71
C LEU A 274 -13.91 11.36 -14.12
N ASP A 275 -13.66 11.56 -15.41
CA ASP A 275 -12.32 11.56 -15.98
C ASP A 275 -11.82 12.99 -16.13
N PHE A 276 -10.66 13.29 -15.53
CA PHE A 276 -10.04 14.60 -15.61
C PHE A 276 -9.77 15.03 -17.05
N ARG A 277 -9.55 14.08 -17.96
CA ARG A 277 -9.34 14.36 -19.39
C ARG A 277 -10.57 14.98 -20.07
N GLN A 278 -11.75 14.86 -19.47
CA GLN A 278 -13.01 15.40 -19.98
C GLN A 278 -13.39 16.72 -19.29
N ASP A 279 -12.63 17.18 -18.30
CA ASP A 279 -12.86 18.46 -17.66
C ASP A 279 -12.71 19.60 -18.67
N GLN A 280 -13.72 20.49 -18.76
CA GLN A 280 -13.77 21.51 -19.80
C GLN A 280 -12.60 22.50 -19.73
N TYR A 281 -12.14 22.83 -18.52
CA TYR A 281 -10.98 23.71 -18.34
C TYR A 281 -9.70 23.01 -18.80
N HIS A 282 -9.53 21.74 -18.44
CA HIS A 282 -8.40 20.93 -18.90
C HIS A 282 -8.38 20.75 -20.42
N VAL A 283 -9.51 20.40 -21.05
CA VAL A 283 -9.63 20.24 -22.51
C VAL A 283 -9.27 21.54 -23.23
N GLY A 284 -9.81 22.68 -22.76
CA GLY A 284 -9.53 23.99 -23.33
C GLY A 284 -8.05 24.37 -23.22
N GLY A 285 -7.43 24.15 -22.05
CA GLY A 285 -6.01 24.40 -21.83
C GLY A 285 -5.11 23.48 -22.66
N ALA A 286 -5.38 22.18 -22.65
CA ALA A 286 -4.61 21.16 -23.38
C ALA A 286 -4.61 21.41 -24.90
N ALA A 287 -5.70 21.93 -25.46
CA ALA A 287 -5.78 22.26 -26.89
C ALA A 287 -4.85 23.41 -27.32
N THR A 288 -4.37 24.23 -26.38
CA THR A 288 -3.52 25.41 -26.66
C THR A 288 -2.03 25.17 -26.43
N VAL A 289 -1.65 24.00 -25.89
CA VAL A 289 -0.25 23.66 -25.60
C VAL A 289 0.21 22.48 -26.46
N ALA A 290 1.45 22.54 -26.95
CA ALA A 290 1.99 21.50 -27.83
C ALA A 290 2.15 20.13 -27.13
N SER A 291 2.42 20.14 -25.82
CA SER A 291 2.50 18.94 -25.00
C SER A 291 2.25 19.29 -23.53
N LEU A 292 1.54 18.39 -22.84
CA LEU A 292 1.44 18.40 -21.38
C LEU A 292 2.65 17.66 -20.82
N ASN A 293 3.56 18.39 -20.18
CA ASN A 293 4.74 17.78 -19.57
C ASN A 293 4.34 17.23 -18.18
N ALA A 294 3.64 16.09 -18.20
CA ALA A 294 3.08 15.47 -17.01
C ALA A 294 4.18 14.84 -16.14
N HIS A 295 4.19 15.18 -14.85
CA HIS A 295 5.14 14.65 -13.88
C HIS A 295 4.47 13.81 -12.79
N MET A 296 3.15 13.82 -12.67
CA MET A 296 2.40 12.98 -11.74
C MET A 296 1.12 12.51 -12.41
N LEU A 297 0.70 11.28 -12.12
CA LEU A 297 -0.57 10.75 -12.55
C LEU A 297 -1.22 9.91 -11.45
N SER A 298 -2.52 10.05 -11.30
CA SER A 298 -3.37 9.04 -10.70
C SER A 298 -4.47 8.61 -11.66
N LYS A 299 -4.61 7.30 -11.84
CA LYS A 299 -5.58 6.70 -12.75
C LYS A 299 -6.35 5.59 -12.04
N CYS A 300 -7.66 5.55 -12.28
CA CYS A 300 -8.59 4.62 -11.66
C CYS A 300 -9.22 3.70 -12.71
N TRP A 301 -9.53 2.48 -12.30
CA TRP A 301 -10.33 1.53 -13.06
C TRP A 301 -11.37 0.89 -12.16
N ASP A 302 -12.43 0.35 -12.77
CA ASP A 302 -13.33 -0.53 -12.06
C ASP A 302 -12.57 -1.81 -11.67
N SER A 303 -12.82 -2.32 -10.45
CA SER A 303 -12.19 -3.56 -9.98
C SER A 303 -12.55 -4.72 -10.93
N PRO A 304 -11.58 -5.56 -11.37
CA PRO A 304 -11.88 -6.78 -12.13
C PRO A 304 -12.80 -7.74 -11.35
N SER A 305 -12.76 -7.69 -10.02
CA SER A 305 -13.63 -8.43 -9.11
C SER A 305 -15.01 -7.76 -8.91
N LYS A 306 -15.35 -6.73 -9.70
CA LYS A 306 -16.65 -6.02 -9.76
C LYS A 306 -17.07 -5.25 -8.49
N HIS A 307 -16.23 -5.19 -7.47
CA HIS A 307 -16.52 -4.48 -6.23
C HIS A 307 -15.56 -3.31 -6.03
N GLY A 308 -16.05 -2.10 -6.33
CA GLY A 308 -15.30 -0.87 -6.12
C GLY A 308 -14.40 -0.47 -7.29
N ASN A 309 -13.38 0.33 -7.00
CA ASN A 309 -12.42 0.84 -7.96
C ASN A 309 -11.02 0.61 -7.43
N VAL A 310 -10.09 0.31 -8.34
CA VAL A 310 -8.66 0.21 -8.08
C VAL A 310 -7.96 1.44 -8.64
N GLN A 311 -6.85 1.86 -8.02
CA GLN A 311 -6.18 3.11 -8.36
C GLN A 311 -4.67 2.94 -8.38
N LEU A 312 -4.05 3.39 -9.46
CA LEU A 312 -2.61 3.51 -9.62
C LEU A 312 -2.21 4.97 -9.44
N VAL A 313 -1.14 5.22 -8.69
CA VAL A 313 -0.52 6.55 -8.55
C VAL A 313 0.96 6.46 -8.88
N ILE A 314 1.43 7.35 -9.75
CA ILE A 314 2.86 7.58 -10.00
C ILE A 314 3.18 8.97 -9.42
N PRO A 315 3.78 9.05 -8.22
CA PRO A 315 3.86 10.27 -7.42
C PRO A 315 5.11 11.11 -7.76
N GLY A 316 5.20 11.63 -8.98
CA GLY A 316 6.32 12.51 -9.32
C GLY A 316 6.14 13.96 -8.89
N THR A 317 7.22 14.74 -9.01
CA THR A 317 7.25 16.15 -8.61
C THR A 317 7.59 17.03 -9.80
N VAL A 318 7.23 18.32 -9.72
CA VAL A 318 7.48 19.29 -10.80
C VAL A 318 8.97 19.37 -11.19
N ALA A 319 9.89 19.14 -10.25
CA ALA A 319 11.33 19.15 -10.49
C ALA A 319 11.79 18.13 -11.55
N LEU A 320 11.02 17.06 -11.75
CA LEU A 320 11.31 16.04 -12.76
C LEU A 320 11.10 16.55 -14.19
N THR A 321 10.24 17.56 -14.40
CA THR A 321 9.97 18.09 -15.75
C THR A 321 11.19 18.78 -16.39
N SER A 322 12.17 19.17 -15.58
CA SER A 322 13.42 19.80 -15.99
C SER A 322 14.65 18.89 -15.82
N ALA A 323 14.48 17.65 -15.36
CA ALA A 323 15.59 16.73 -15.15
C ALA A 323 16.05 16.12 -16.48
N ALA A 324 17.36 15.91 -16.64
CA ALA A 324 17.91 15.26 -17.84
C ALA A 324 17.54 13.77 -17.92
N ASP A 325 17.46 13.10 -16.77
CA ASP A 325 17.06 11.70 -16.63
C ASP A 325 16.01 11.57 -15.50
N PRO A 326 14.74 11.95 -15.76
CA PRO A 326 13.70 11.96 -14.74
C PRO A 326 13.39 10.53 -14.30
N THR A 327 13.57 10.26 -13.01
CA THR A 327 13.35 8.94 -12.42
C THR A 327 12.27 8.98 -11.34
N ILE A 328 11.30 8.07 -11.45
CA ILE A 328 10.34 7.76 -10.39
C ILE A 328 10.38 6.25 -10.19
N ASP A 329 10.87 5.77 -9.05
CA ASP A 329 11.06 4.34 -8.79
C ASP A 329 10.04 3.74 -7.81
N ILE A 330 9.01 4.53 -7.49
CA ILE A 330 7.89 4.12 -6.63
C ILE A 330 6.55 4.37 -7.32
N ALA A 331 5.60 3.48 -7.08
CA ALA A 331 4.20 3.66 -7.45
C ALA A 331 3.30 3.27 -6.27
N TYR A 332 2.08 3.79 -6.21
CA TYR A 332 1.09 3.36 -5.21
C TYR A 332 -0.01 2.56 -5.91
N LEU A 333 -0.23 1.34 -5.44
CA LEU A 333 -1.35 0.48 -5.83
C LEU A 333 -2.37 0.53 -4.70
N LEU A 334 -3.52 1.11 -4.99
CA LEU A 334 -4.51 1.50 -4.01
C LEU A 334 -5.85 0.83 -4.30
N SER A 335 -6.61 0.63 -3.22
CA SER A 335 -7.93 0.01 -3.19
C SER A 335 -7.97 -1.41 -3.75
N CYS A 336 -6.84 -2.13 -3.70
CA CYS A 336 -6.74 -3.53 -4.10
C CYS A 336 -7.25 -4.43 -2.98
N ALA A 337 -8.44 -5.02 -3.16
CA ALA A 337 -9.07 -5.84 -2.13
C ALA A 337 -8.79 -7.34 -2.29
N SER A 338 -8.15 -7.73 -3.39
CA SER A 338 -7.71 -9.09 -3.72
C SER A 338 -6.42 -9.08 -4.53
N ASP A 339 -5.83 -10.27 -4.72
CA ASP A 339 -4.73 -10.51 -5.65
C ASP A 339 -5.08 -10.12 -7.10
N ASN A 340 -6.31 -10.37 -7.55
CA ASN A 340 -6.80 -10.01 -8.89
C ASN A 340 -6.77 -8.50 -9.13
N ASP A 341 -7.20 -7.71 -8.13
CA ASP A 341 -7.13 -6.25 -8.18
C ASP A 341 -5.68 -5.76 -8.31
N TYR A 342 -4.78 -6.33 -7.50
CA TYR A 342 -3.36 -5.97 -7.50
C TYR A 342 -2.67 -6.35 -8.82
N ASN A 343 -2.87 -7.59 -9.29
CA ASN A 343 -2.31 -8.10 -10.53
C ASN A 343 -2.82 -7.33 -11.76
N PHE A 344 -4.09 -6.90 -11.74
CA PHE A 344 -4.63 -6.02 -12.77
C PHE A 344 -3.88 -4.69 -12.84
N LEU A 345 -3.67 -4.00 -11.71
CA LEU A 345 -2.90 -2.74 -11.70
C LEU A 345 -1.43 -2.95 -12.10
N MET A 346 -0.80 -4.03 -11.62
CA MET A 346 0.56 -4.39 -12.00
C MET A 346 0.70 -4.62 -13.50
N THR A 347 -0.27 -5.32 -14.11
CA THR A 347 -0.30 -5.53 -15.56
C THR A 347 -0.39 -4.21 -16.31
N LYS A 348 -1.26 -3.28 -15.86
CA LYS A 348 -1.36 -1.93 -16.45
C LYS A 348 -0.05 -1.15 -16.35
N LEU A 349 0.57 -1.17 -15.17
CA LEU A 349 1.84 -0.47 -14.92
C LEU A 349 2.96 -1.05 -15.79
N LEU A 350 3.20 -2.36 -15.75
CA LEU A 350 4.29 -3.00 -16.50
C LEU A 350 4.10 -2.90 -18.02
N ALA A 351 2.87 -3.03 -18.52
CA ALA A 351 2.57 -2.84 -19.94
C ALA A 351 2.90 -1.41 -20.41
N SER A 352 2.69 -0.40 -19.55
CA SER A 352 3.02 0.99 -19.87
C SER A 352 4.53 1.30 -19.88
N LEU A 353 5.38 0.37 -19.44
CA LEU A 353 6.84 0.49 -19.51
C LEU A 353 7.45 -0.16 -20.75
N GLN A 354 6.69 -1.01 -21.46
CA GLN A 354 7.16 -1.61 -22.71
C GLN A 354 7.24 -0.52 -23.80
N PRO A 355 8.25 -0.56 -24.70
CA PRO A 355 8.48 0.46 -25.72
C PRO A 355 7.26 0.90 -26.51
#